data_AF-A0A832K8W6-F1
#
_entry.id   AF-A0A832K8W6-F1
#
_cell.length_a   1.000
_cell.length_b   1.000
_cell.length_c   1.000
_cell.angle_alpha   90.00
_cell.angle_beta   90.00
_cell.angle_gamma   90.00
#
_symmetry.space_group_name_H-M   'P 1'
#
loop_
_entity.id
_entity.type
_entity.pdbx_description
1 polymer ?
#
loop_
_entity_poly.entity_id
_entity_poly.type
_entity_poly.pdbx_seq_one_letter_code
_entity_poly.pdbx_strand_id
1 'polypeptide(L)'
;GFLMTLHEVATAVQYGIPIVIVVVNNLGWACIRDLQWIQCAKDRDIATMFKYHGEGGVYDVDFAAFAESFKAYGATVRDPGEIKPALKEAFNSGKPSVINVYVDPDVTPPLPGKWMLPTPEYLTRKLKR
;
A
#
# COMPACT_ATOMS: atom_id res chain seq x y z
N GLY A 1 -1.42 3.04 4.32
CA GLY A 1 -1.36 2.26 5.58
C GLY A 1 -0.05 2.53 6.27
N PHE A 2 1.01 1.80 5.91
CA PHE A 2 2.32 1.86 6.57
C PHE A 2 2.90 3.29 6.71
N LEU A 3 2.75 4.14 5.69
CA LEU A 3 3.24 5.53 5.73
C LEU A 3 2.69 6.39 6.88
N MET A 4 1.57 6.01 7.50
CA MET A 4 0.99 6.78 8.61
C MET A 4 1.73 6.52 9.94
N THR A 5 2.31 5.34 10.12
CA THR A 5 2.90 4.88 11.40
C THR A 5 4.26 4.21 11.23
N LEU A 6 4.95 4.49 10.12
CA LEU A 6 6.26 3.93 9.78
C LEU A 6 7.33 4.12 10.89
N HIS A 7 7.20 5.17 11.69
CA HIS A 7 8.11 5.47 12.80
C HIS A 7 8.02 4.48 13.96
N GLU A 8 6.93 3.71 14.07
CA GLU A 8 6.78 2.67 15.10
C GLU A 8 7.80 1.53 14.98
N VAL A 9 8.47 1.41 13.82
CA VAL A 9 9.64 0.53 13.66
C VAL A 9 10.73 0.89 14.67
N ALA A 10 10.95 2.18 14.95
CA ALA A 10 11.91 2.63 15.95
C ALA A 10 11.52 2.16 17.36
N THR A 11 10.23 2.23 17.69
CA THR A 11 9.69 1.71 18.96
C THR A 11 9.97 0.21 19.07
N ALA A 12 9.68 -0.58 18.03
CA ALA A 12 9.92 -2.01 18.03
C ALA A 12 11.42 -2.35 18.23
N VAL A 13 12.32 -1.58 17.63
CA VAL A 13 13.77 -1.72 17.82
C VAL A 13 14.16 -1.38 19.27
N GLN A 14 13.65 -0.28 19.82
CA GLN A 14 13.95 0.15 21.19
C GLN A 14 13.59 -0.92 22.23
N TYR A 15 12.43 -1.57 22.06
CA TYR A 15 11.95 -2.61 22.98
C TYR A 15 12.43 -4.03 22.62
N GLY A 16 13.21 -4.18 21.53
CA GLY A 16 13.69 -5.48 21.09
C GLY A 16 12.57 -6.44 20.71
N ILE A 17 11.47 -5.94 20.13
CA ILE A 17 10.30 -6.75 19.75
C ILE A 17 10.46 -7.20 18.30
N PRO A 18 10.72 -8.49 18.00
CA PRO A 18 11.06 -8.96 16.66
C PRO A 18 9.81 -9.19 15.80
N ILE A 19 9.02 -8.14 15.56
CA ILE A 19 7.87 -8.20 14.65
C ILE A 19 8.32 -8.22 13.18
N VAL A 20 7.56 -8.93 12.34
CA VAL A 20 7.76 -8.92 10.88
C VAL A 20 6.57 -8.21 10.23
N ILE A 21 6.83 -7.08 9.58
CA ILE A 21 5.85 -6.25 8.90
C ILE A 21 5.98 -6.50 7.40
N VAL A 22 4.90 -6.97 6.78
CA VAL A 22 4.83 -7.14 5.32
C VAL A 22 4.03 -5.97 4.74
N VAL A 23 4.70 -5.15 3.93
CA VAL A 23 4.08 -4.03 3.23
C VAL A 23 3.70 -4.47 1.83
N VAL A 24 2.39 -4.53 1.56
CA VAL A 24 1.87 -4.76 0.21
C VAL A 24 1.92 -3.43 -0.53
N ASN A 25 2.94 -3.24 -1.36
CA ASN A 25 3.23 -1.99 -2.04
C ASN A 25 2.66 -1.98 -3.46
N ASN A 26 1.56 -1.24 -3.62
CA ASN A 26 0.89 -0.95 -4.88
C ASN A 26 1.02 0.53 -5.27
N LEU A 27 1.98 1.25 -4.68
CA LEU A 27 2.32 2.63 -5.06
C LEU A 27 1.16 3.65 -4.91
N GLY A 28 0.22 3.39 -3.99
CA GLY A 28 -0.88 4.30 -3.74
C GLY A 28 -1.90 3.83 -2.72
N TRP A 29 -3.03 4.53 -2.67
CA TRP A 29 -4.23 4.13 -1.94
C TRP A 29 -5.18 3.37 -2.88
N ALA A 30 -4.73 2.20 -3.35
CA ALA A 30 -5.41 1.43 -4.39
C ALA A 30 -6.86 1.07 -4.04
N CYS A 31 -7.19 0.79 -2.78
CA CYS A 31 -8.56 0.51 -2.38
C CYS A 31 -9.52 1.70 -2.60
N ILE A 32 -9.03 2.93 -2.39
CA ILE A 32 -9.80 4.17 -2.63
C ILE A 32 -9.91 4.41 -4.14
N ARG A 33 -8.82 4.18 -4.88
CA ARG A 33 -8.81 4.27 -6.34
C ARG A 33 -9.82 3.31 -6.96
N ASP A 34 -9.81 2.05 -6.57
CA ASP A 34 -10.72 1.03 -7.08
C ASP A 34 -12.18 1.42 -6.80
N LEU A 35 -12.47 2.00 -5.64
CA LEU A 35 -13.78 2.52 -5.32
C LEU A 35 -14.20 3.69 -6.24
N GLN A 36 -13.28 4.63 -6.52
CA GLN A 36 -13.51 5.72 -7.47
C GLN A 36 -13.80 5.18 -8.88
N TRP A 37 -13.08 4.16 -9.33
CA TRP A 37 -13.31 3.53 -10.63
C TRP A 37 -14.67 2.84 -10.72
N ILE A 38 -15.04 2.12 -9.67
CA ILE A 38 -16.30 1.35 -9.61
C ILE A 38 -17.52 2.27 -9.50
N GLN A 39 -17.43 3.35 -8.73
CA GLN A 39 -18.59 4.20 -8.44
C GLN A 39 -18.72 5.43 -9.33
N CYS A 40 -17.60 5.96 -9.83
CA CYS A 40 -17.60 7.16 -10.66
C CYS A 40 -17.32 6.79 -12.11
N ALA A 41 -16.05 6.56 -12.45
CA ALA A 41 -15.63 6.18 -13.79
C ALA A 41 -14.23 5.58 -13.74
N LYS A 42 -13.99 4.57 -14.57
CA LYS A 42 -12.66 4.00 -14.78
C LYS A 42 -11.67 5.08 -15.20
N ASP A 43 -10.42 4.98 -14.73
CA ASP A 43 -9.31 5.89 -15.06
C ASP A 43 -9.54 7.35 -14.65
N ARG A 44 -10.45 7.58 -13.69
CA ARG A 44 -10.75 8.90 -13.10
C ARG A 44 -10.35 8.95 -11.62
N ASP A 45 -9.18 8.42 -11.31
CA ASP A 45 -8.62 8.49 -9.98
C ASP A 45 -8.16 9.91 -9.62
N ILE A 46 -8.42 10.31 -8.37
CA ILE A 46 -8.06 11.64 -7.86
C ILE A 46 -7.32 11.47 -6.55
N ALA A 47 -6.06 11.93 -6.52
CA ALA A 47 -5.20 11.98 -5.33
C ALA A 47 -5.05 10.63 -4.60
N THR A 48 -5.09 9.51 -5.31
CA THR A 48 -4.94 8.17 -4.73
C THR A 48 -3.61 7.51 -5.07
N MET A 49 -3.08 7.70 -6.27
CA MET A 49 -1.80 7.12 -6.70
C MET A 49 -0.64 8.07 -6.40
N PHE A 50 0.48 7.51 -5.95
CA PHE A 50 1.66 8.29 -5.61
C PHE A 50 2.43 8.67 -6.87
N LYS A 51 2.34 9.95 -7.25
CA LYS A 51 2.94 10.50 -8.46
C LYS A 51 3.63 11.80 -8.13
N TYR A 52 4.74 12.09 -8.81
CA TYR A 52 5.36 13.40 -8.72
C TYR A 52 4.44 14.48 -9.34
N HIS A 53 4.49 15.69 -8.79
CA HIS A 53 3.74 16.81 -9.33
C HIS A 53 4.40 17.30 -10.63
N GLY A 54 3.60 17.49 -11.69
CA GLY A 54 4.04 18.11 -12.95
C GLY A 54 4.88 17.23 -13.90
N GLU A 55 5.85 16.47 -13.38
CA GLU A 55 6.88 15.83 -14.22
C GLU A 55 6.45 14.48 -14.84
N GLY A 56 5.36 13.89 -14.34
CA GLY A 56 5.02 12.51 -14.67
C GLY A 56 6.01 11.54 -14.02
N GLY A 57 5.51 10.40 -13.55
CA GLY A 57 6.32 9.41 -12.84
C GLY A 57 5.75 9.05 -11.49
N VAL A 58 6.20 7.89 -11.00
CA VAL A 58 5.71 7.28 -9.77
C VAL A 58 6.60 7.74 -8.61
N TYR A 59 5.97 8.21 -7.54
CA TYR A 59 6.66 8.46 -6.28
C TYR A 59 6.70 7.14 -5.49
N ASP A 60 7.88 6.55 -5.39
CA ASP A 60 8.12 5.29 -4.68
C ASP A 60 9.03 5.53 -3.46
N VAL A 61 8.71 4.89 -2.35
CA VAL A 61 9.46 4.98 -1.10
C VAL A 61 10.08 3.62 -0.83
N ASP A 62 11.41 3.60 -0.67
CA ASP A 62 12.12 2.38 -0.29
C ASP A 62 11.91 2.07 1.19
N PHE A 63 10.90 1.24 1.48
CA PHE A 63 10.58 0.81 2.84
C PHE A 63 11.63 -0.13 3.45
N ALA A 64 12.43 -0.82 2.62
CA ALA A 64 13.49 -1.69 3.12
C ALA A 64 14.65 -0.84 3.65
N ALA A 65 15.14 0.12 2.85
CA ALA A 65 16.16 1.08 3.28
C ALA A 65 15.70 1.89 4.49
N PHE A 66 14.42 2.25 4.53
CA PHE A 66 13.81 2.91 5.68
C PHE A 66 13.94 2.09 6.98
N ALA A 67 13.66 0.79 6.94
CA ALA A 67 13.80 -0.08 8.11
C ALA A 67 15.25 -0.21 8.56
N GLU A 68 16.19 -0.36 7.62
CA GLU A 68 17.62 -0.43 7.92
C GLU A 68 18.12 0.83 8.63
N SER A 69 17.58 2.01 8.28
CA SER A 69 17.92 3.28 8.94
C SER A 69 17.63 3.27 10.46
N PHE A 70 16.66 2.46 10.90
CA PHE A 70 16.33 2.25 12.32
C PHE A 70 17.02 1.05 12.95
N LYS A 71 17.95 0.38 12.24
CA LYS A 71 18.60 -0.87 12.66
C LYS A 71 17.64 -2.09 12.68
N ALA A 72 16.50 -1.99 12.02
CA ALA A 72 15.63 -3.12 11.71
C ALA A 72 16.16 -3.87 10.47
N TYR A 73 15.64 -5.07 10.22
CA TYR A 73 15.89 -5.80 8.98
C TYR A 73 14.98 -5.25 7.86
N GLY A 74 15.55 -4.95 6.70
CA GLY A 74 14.83 -4.52 5.51
C GLY A 74 14.98 -5.55 4.39
N ALA A 75 13.90 -5.85 3.69
CA ALA A 75 13.95 -6.63 2.46
C ALA A 75 12.96 -6.10 1.44
N THR A 76 13.33 -6.16 0.17
CA THR A 76 12.45 -5.86 -0.96
C THR A 76 12.21 -7.12 -1.76
N VAL A 77 10.94 -7.38 -2.09
CA VAL A 77 10.48 -8.51 -2.88
C VAL A 77 9.78 -7.98 -4.12
N ARG A 78 10.25 -8.39 -5.28
CA ARG A 78 9.63 -8.06 -6.59
C ARG A 78 9.08 -9.30 -7.27
N ASP A 79 9.62 -10.48 -6.94
CA ASP A 79 9.17 -11.75 -7.49
C ASP A 79 8.48 -12.61 -6.42
N PRO A 80 7.36 -13.30 -6.76
CA PRO A 80 6.66 -14.17 -5.81
C PRO A 80 7.55 -15.26 -5.19
N GLY A 81 8.57 -15.72 -5.92
CA GLY A 81 9.54 -16.70 -5.44
C GLY A 81 10.40 -16.21 -4.28
N GLU A 82 10.52 -14.89 -4.09
CA GLU A 82 11.36 -14.27 -3.05
C GLU A 82 10.63 -14.11 -1.72
N ILE A 83 9.29 -14.25 -1.69
CA ILE A 83 8.48 -14.06 -0.48
C ILE A 83 8.91 -15.03 0.62
N LYS A 84 9.04 -16.32 0.28
CA LYS A 84 9.41 -17.37 1.25
C LYS A 84 10.82 -17.18 1.82
N PRO A 85 11.88 -16.96 1.01
CA PRO A 85 13.21 -16.69 1.56
C PRO A 85 13.25 -15.38 2.36
N ALA A 86 12.62 -14.29 1.90
CA ALA A 86 12.61 -13.01 2.62
C ALA A 86 11.96 -13.13 4.02
N LEU A 87 10.84 -13.85 4.13
CA LEU A 87 10.21 -14.13 5.42
C LEU A 87 11.11 -14.96 6.33
N LYS A 88 11.76 -16.00 5.78
CA LYS A 88 12.67 -16.85 6.55
C LYS A 88 13.85 -16.05 7.11
N GLU A 89 14.45 -15.18 6.31
CA GLU A 89 15.55 -14.31 6.72
C GLU A 89 15.09 -13.29 7.78
N ALA A 90 13.92 -12.68 7.60
CA ALA A 90 13.33 -11.77 8.58
C ALA A 90 13.14 -12.45 9.95
N PHE A 91 12.54 -13.64 10.00
CA PHE A 91 12.38 -14.38 11.25
C PHE A 91 13.72 -14.81 11.87
N ASN A 92 14.68 -15.23 11.05
CA ASN A 92 16.01 -15.62 11.53
C ASN A 92 16.85 -14.44 12.02
N SER A 93 16.55 -13.21 11.58
CA SER A 93 17.29 -12.01 11.99
C SER A 93 17.16 -11.71 13.49
N GLY A 94 16.04 -12.14 14.11
CA GLY A 94 15.72 -11.79 15.50
C GLY A 94 15.48 -10.28 15.71
N LYS A 95 15.29 -9.52 14.63
CA LYS A 95 15.08 -8.07 14.64
C LYS A 95 13.67 -7.73 14.19
N PRO A 96 13.13 -6.57 14.58
CA PRO A 96 12.02 -5.97 13.84
C PRO A 96 12.37 -5.95 12.36
N SER A 97 11.42 -6.29 11.51
CA SER A 97 11.64 -6.51 10.09
C SER A 97 10.57 -5.84 9.25
N VAL A 98 10.94 -5.22 8.13
CA VAL A 98 10.01 -4.70 7.12
C VAL A 98 10.33 -5.36 5.79
N ILE A 99 9.34 -6.03 5.22
CA ILE A 99 9.42 -6.67 3.91
C ILE A 99 8.52 -5.89 2.96
N ASN A 100 9.12 -5.15 2.03
CA ASN A 100 8.46 -4.40 0.97
C ASN A 100 8.13 -5.33 -0.19
N VAL A 101 6.86 -5.69 -0.36
CA VAL A 101 6.41 -6.60 -1.43
C VAL A 101 5.71 -5.79 -2.50
N TYR A 102 6.33 -5.67 -3.66
CA TYR A 102 5.68 -5.03 -4.80
C TYR A 102 4.56 -5.93 -5.33
N VAL A 103 3.40 -5.32 -5.57
CA VAL A 103 2.29 -5.95 -6.25
C VAL A 103 1.83 -5.10 -7.41
N ASP A 104 1.23 -5.74 -8.41
CA ASP A 104 0.68 -5.04 -9.56
C ASP A 104 -0.43 -4.07 -9.11
N PRO A 105 -0.26 -2.76 -9.32
CA PRO A 105 -1.28 -1.79 -8.95
C PRO A 105 -2.54 -1.95 -9.78
N ASP A 106 -2.52 -2.49 -10.99
CA ASP A 106 -3.68 -2.53 -11.88
C ASP A 106 -4.61 -3.72 -11.60
N VAL A 107 -4.20 -4.63 -10.72
CA VAL A 107 -5.01 -5.78 -10.30
C VAL A 107 -5.93 -5.37 -9.15
N THR A 108 -7.22 -5.25 -9.45
CA THR A 108 -8.26 -5.08 -8.44
C THR A 108 -8.66 -6.45 -7.87
N PRO A 109 -8.53 -6.69 -6.54
CA PRO A 109 -8.98 -7.94 -5.94
C PRO A 109 -10.51 -8.07 -6.06
N PRO A 110 -11.05 -9.30 -6.19
CA PRO A 110 -12.50 -9.50 -6.21
C PRO A 110 -13.11 -8.95 -4.92
N LEU A 111 -14.01 -7.97 -5.05
CA LEU A 111 -14.68 -7.40 -3.88
C LEU A 111 -15.62 -8.46 -3.27
N PRO A 112 -15.47 -8.80 -1.98
CA PRO A 112 -16.33 -9.80 -1.31
C PRO A 112 -17.77 -9.30 -1.10
N GLY A 113 -18.10 -8.10 -1.55
CA GLY A 113 -19.44 -7.51 -1.51
C GLY A 113 -19.50 -6.21 -2.30
N LYS A 114 -20.71 -5.79 -2.68
CA LYS A 114 -20.93 -4.50 -3.34
C LYS A 114 -21.16 -3.45 -2.25
N TRP A 115 -20.21 -2.53 -2.07
CA TRP A 115 -20.44 -1.30 -1.31
C TRP A 115 -21.41 -0.43 -2.12
N MET A 116 -22.71 -0.64 -1.91
CA MET A 116 -23.76 0.19 -2.48
C MET A 116 -23.84 1.49 -1.68
N LEU A 117 -23.25 2.56 -2.20
CA LEU A 117 -23.61 3.88 -1.72
C LEU A 117 -25.07 4.15 -2.07
N PRO A 118 -25.84 4.80 -1.19
CA PRO A 118 -27.15 5.32 -1.56
C PRO A 118 -26.94 6.27 -2.73
N THR A 119 -27.68 6.06 -3.83
CA THR A 119 -27.63 6.96 -4.99
C THR A 119 -28.03 8.35 -4.51
N PRO A 120 -27.14 9.35 -4.55
CA PRO A 120 -27.49 10.71 -4.15
C PRO A 120 -28.69 11.20 -4.96
N GLU A 121 -29.65 11.85 -4.30
CA GLU A 121 -30.91 12.28 -4.92
C GLU A 121 -30.72 13.20 -6.14
N TYR A 122 -29.60 13.93 -6.20
CA TYR A 122 -29.28 14.76 -7.36
C TYR A 122 -28.93 13.96 -8.64
N LEU A 123 -28.53 12.70 -8.53
CA LEU A 123 -28.29 11.82 -9.69
C LEU A 123 -29.58 11.20 -10.23
N THR A 124 -30.64 11.11 -9.41
CA THR A 124 -31.98 10.65 -9.84
C THR A 124 -32.86 11.80 -10.34
N ARG A 125 -32.55 13.04 -9.97
CA ARG A 125 -33.24 14.22 -10.49
C ARG A 125 -32.81 14.46 -11.95
N LYS A 126 -33.66 14.07 -12.91
CA LYS A 126 -33.51 14.55 -14.30
C LYS A 126 -33.40 16.07 -14.26
N LEU A 127 -32.26 16.62 -14.68
CA LEU A 127 -32.10 18.05 -14.89
C LEU A 127 -33.30 18.52 -15.72
N LYS A 128 -34.21 19.27 -15.11
CA LYS A 128 -35.27 19.95 -15.86
C LYS A 128 -34.54 20.98 -16.72
N ARG A 129 -34.42 20.66 -18.02
CA ARG A 129 -34.08 21.63 -19.05
C ARG A 129 -35.16 22.70 -19.12
#